data_AF-A0A2V8XD11-F1
#
_entry.id   AF-A0A2V8XD11-F1
#
_cell.length_a   1.000
_cell.length_b   1.000
_cell.length_c   1.000
_cell.angle_alpha   90.00
_cell.angle_beta   90.00
_cell.angle_gamma   90.00
#
_symmetry.space_group_name_H-M   'P 1'
#
loop_
_entity.id
_entity.type
_entity.pdbx_description
1 polymer ?
#
loop_
_entity_poly.entity_id
_entity_poly.type
_entity_poly.pdbx_seq_one_letter_code
_entity_poly.pdbx_strand_id
1 'polypeptide(L)'
;MYSGASIPERVFDKVRECRFFLARMADYESAEDIENFLFCLSAFLSAFRSIAYKLYGVTEKQRGKTAKITLKKELHTHPQVGFLIGRSNVEVHADGVKVWQRYNLSIGDSISGAWTHDAELFEDQSEMCRPPRFQPRFQRSAKTQVATVVDWQFEGHQSNLIGLCHDALNEMENFIRQNISVAP
;
A
#
# COMPACT_ATOMS: atom_id res chain seq x y z
N MET A 1 9.61 32.16 -20.96
CA MET A 1 9.50 31.56 -19.61
C MET A 1 9.75 30.07 -19.73
N TYR A 2 10.93 29.59 -19.32
CA TYR A 2 11.23 28.16 -19.30
C TYR A 2 10.43 27.51 -18.17
N SER A 3 9.37 26.76 -18.49
CA SER A 3 8.67 25.98 -17.47
C SER A 3 9.59 24.85 -17.02
N GLY A 4 9.85 24.75 -15.71
CA GLY A 4 10.61 23.64 -15.09
C GLY A 4 9.92 22.27 -15.23
N ALA A 5 8.96 22.13 -16.14
CA ALA A 5 8.24 20.91 -16.48
C ALA A 5 9.01 20.02 -17.47
N SER A 6 10.15 20.48 -18.01
CA SER A 6 10.94 19.74 -19.01
C SER A 6 12.31 19.28 -18.51
N ILE A 7 12.50 19.28 -17.18
CA ILE A 7 13.72 18.90 -16.48
C ILE A 7 13.50 17.51 -15.86
N PRO A 8 14.21 16.45 -16.30
CA PRO A 8 14.07 15.08 -15.78
C PRO A 8 14.18 14.98 -14.26
N GLU A 9 15.10 15.72 -13.64
CA GLU A 9 15.35 15.72 -12.20
C GLU A 9 14.09 16.11 -11.41
N ARG A 10 13.28 17.03 -11.96
CA ARG A 10 12.03 17.47 -11.33
C ARG A 10 10.95 16.39 -11.33
N VAL A 11 11.04 15.40 -12.22
CA VAL A 11 10.18 14.21 -12.19
C VAL A 11 10.56 13.36 -10.98
N PHE A 12 11.86 13.09 -10.81
CA PHE A 12 12.38 12.31 -9.69
C PHE A 12 12.20 13.00 -8.32
N ASP A 13 12.24 14.33 -8.25
CA ASP A 13 11.86 15.09 -7.06
C ASP A 13 10.43 14.73 -6.60
N LYS A 14 9.49 14.69 -7.53
CA LYS A 14 8.09 14.37 -7.22
C LYS A 14 7.89 12.88 -6.90
N VAL A 15 8.66 11.98 -7.50
CA VAL A 15 8.69 10.56 -7.09
C VAL A 15 9.13 10.43 -5.63
N ARG A 16 10.20 11.14 -5.22
CA ARG A 16 10.68 11.13 -3.84
C ARG A 16 9.63 11.68 -2.87
N GLU A 17 8.94 12.73 -3.25
CA GLU A 17 7.83 13.30 -2.48
C GLU A 17 6.67 12.31 -2.32
N CYS A 18 6.26 11.61 -3.40
CA CYS A 18 5.27 10.54 -3.31
C CYS A 18 5.70 9.43 -2.35
N ARG A 19 6.94 8.95 -2.44
CA ARG A 19 7.46 7.90 -1.53
C ARG A 19 7.45 8.36 -0.07
N PHE A 20 7.81 9.61 0.18
CA PHE A 20 7.78 10.19 1.53
C PHE A 20 6.35 10.18 2.10
N PHE A 21 5.39 10.72 1.35
CA PHE A 21 4.00 10.77 1.82
C PHE A 21 3.36 9.38 1.93
N LEU A 22 3.71 8.45 1.04
CA LEU A 22 3.27 7.06 1.13
C LEU A 22 3.75 6.37 2.41
N ALA A 23 5.01 6.57 2.78
CA ALA A 23 5.54 6.06 4.05
C ALA A 23 4.84 6.71 5.25
N ARG A 24 4.63 8.04 5.21
CA ARG A 24 3.89 8.76 6.28
C ARG A 24 2.45 8.28 6.41
N MET A 25 1.75 7.97 5.31
CA MET A 25 0.40 7.41 5.36
C MET A 25 0.36 6.09 6.14
N ALA A 26 1.32 5.18 5.93
CA ALA A 26 1.40 3.93 6.68
C ALA A 26 1.67 4.15 8.19
N ASP A 27 2.53 5.11 8.52
CA ASP A 27 2.81 5.50 9.90
C ASP A 27 1.54 6.06 10.60
N TYR A 28 0.81 6.95 9.92
CA TYR A 28 -0.41 7.57 10.47
C TYR A 28 -1.60 6.62 10.51
N GLU A 29 -1.71 5.68 9.56
CA GLU A 29 -2.70 4.60 9.61
C GLU A 29 -2.50 3.74 10.88
N SER A 30 -1.25 3.36 11.16
CA SER A 30 -0.88 2.57 12.35
C SER A 30 -1.11 3.32 13.67
N ALA A 31 -0.98 4.65 13.64
CA ALA A 31 -1.23 5.52 14.79
C ALA A 31 -2.71 5.93 14.95
N GLU A 32 -3.59 5.48 14.06
CA GLU A 32 -5.01 5.91 13.96
C GLU A 32 -5.19 7.44 13.81
N ASP A 33 -4.19 8.14 13.24
CA ASP A 33 -4.20 9.59 13.02
C ASP A 33 -4.82 9.95 11.67
N ILE A 34 -6.14 10.04 11.67
CA ILE A 34 -6.98 10.27 10.48
C ILE A 34 -6.65 11.60 9.78
N GLU A 35 -6.43 12.67 10.53
CA GLU A 35 -6.22 14.01 9.94
C GLU A 35 -4.88 14.07 9.20
N ASN A 36 -3.80 13.60 9.82
CA ASN A 36 -2.49 13.57 9.19
C ASN A 36 -2.41 12.54 8.06
N PHE A 37 -3.15 11.43 8.16
CA PHE A 37 -3.32 10.48 7.06
C PHE A 37 -3.92 11.16 5.82
N LEU A 38 -5.07 11.84 5.97
CA LEU A 38 -5.75 12.52 4.87
C LEU A 38 -4.89 13.65 4.27
N PHE A 39 -4.19 14.41 5.12
CA PHE A 39 -3.22 15.40 4.65
C PHE A 39 -2.13 14.78 3.76
N CYS A 40 -1.54 13.67 4.22
CA CYS A 40 -0.50 12.97 3.47
C CYS A 40 -1.03 12.39 2.16
N LEU A 41 -2.27 11.90 2.15
CA LEU A 41 -2.92 11.40 0.94
C LEU A 41 -3.13 12.51 -0.10
N SER A 42 -3.67 13.66 0.29
CA SER A 42 -3.84 14.78 -0.62
C SER A 42 -2.50 15.28 -1.17
N ALA A 43 -1.46 15.32 -0.33
CA ALA A 43 -0.11 15.67 -0.75
C ALA A 43 0.48 14.62 -1.72
N PHE A 44 0.28 13.33 -1.45
CA PHE A 44 0.65 12.23 -2.34
C PHE A 44 0.00 12.37 -3.71
N LEU A 45 -1.32 12.57 -3.78
CA LEU A 45 -2.07 12.67 -5.05
C LEU A 45 -1.65 13.89 -5.86
N SER A 46 -1.40 15.02 -5.20
CA SER A 46 -0.88 16.24 -5.83
C SER A 46 0.51 16.03 -6.43
N ALA A 47 1.41 15.38 -5.67
CA ALA A 47 2.73 15.01 -6.16
C ALA A 47 2.65 14.01 -7.32
N PHE A 48 1.79 12.99 -7.22
CA PHE A 48 1.59 11.95 -8.22
C PHE A 48 1.13 12.52 -9.57
N ARG A 49 0.14 13.42 -9.55
CA ARG A 49 -0.31 14.13 -10.75
C ARG A 49 0.79 15.04 -11.33
N SER A 50 1.57 15.67 -10.46
CA SER A 50 2.71 16.49 -10.89
C SER A 50 3.77 15.69 -11.63
N ILE A 51 4.00 14.41 -11.26
CA ILE A 51 4.88 13.51 -12.00
C ILE A 51 4.41 13.38 -13.45
N ALA A 52 3.12 13.06 -13.67
CA ALA A 52 2.58 12.88 -15.01
C ALA A 52 2.76 14.12 -15.89
N TYR A 53 2.44 15.31 -15.38
CA TYR A 53 2.61 16.56 -16.14
C TYR A 53 4.06 16.90 -16.49
N LYS A 54 4.97 16.66 -15.54
CA LYS A 54 6.40 16.85 -15.80
C LYS A 54 6.92 15.81 -16.79
N LEU A 55 6.48 14.56 -16.69
CA LEU A 55 6.86 13.52 -17.63
C LEU A 55 6.36 13.84 -19.05
N TYR A 56 5.16 14.42 -19.20
CA TYR A 56 4.69 14.92 -20.50
C TYR A 56 5.62 16.00 -21.07
N GLY A 57 6.06 16.95 -20.24
CA GLY A 57 6.97 18.03 -20.67
C GLY A 57 8.35 17.51 -21.04
N VAL A 58 8.89 16.56 -20.29
CA VAL A 58 10.17 15.88 -20.61
C VAL A 58 10.05 15.09 -21.91
N THR A 59 8.99 14.29 -22.05
CA THR A 59 8.76 13.46 -23.24
C THR A 59 8.56 14.29 -24.50
N GLU A 60 7.80 15.39 -24.42
CA GLU A 60 7.64 16.33 -25.54
C GLU A 60 8.97 16.94 -25.97
N LYS A 61 9.82 17.32 -25.00
CA LYS A 61 11.12 17.91 -25.29
C LYS A 61 12.11 16.90 -25.87
N GLN A 62 12.12 15.66 -25.38
CA GLN A 62 13.08 14.63 -25.81
C GLN A 62 12.64 13.88 -27.07
N ARG A 63 11.34 13.63 -27.25
CA ARG A 63 10.79 12.71 -28.27
C ARG A 63 9.70 13.35 -29.13
N GLY A 64 9.36 14.61 -28.88
CA GLY A 64 8.38 15.37 -29.67
C GLY A 64 6.93 15.21 -29.21
N LYS A 65 6.05 16.00 -29.85
CA LYS A 65 4.64 16.14 -29.47
C LYS A 65 3.85 14.83 -29.62
N THR A 66 4.14 14.02 -30.64
CA THR A 66 3.47 12.73 -30.86
C THR A 66 3.74 11.77 -29.70
N ALA A 67 4.99 11.68 -29.24
CA ALA A 67 5.37 10.83 -28.11
C ALA A 67 4.65 11.25 -26.81
N LYS A 68 4.53 12.56 -26.56
CA LYS A 68 3.73 13.07 -25.44
C LYS A 68 2.25 12.67 -25.54
N ILE A 69 1.65 12.72 -26.73
CA ILE A 69 0.24 12.33 -26.91
C ILE A 69 0.07 10.83 -26.63
N THR A 70 0.97 9.99 -27.12
CA THR A 70 0.98 8.55 -26.85
C THR A 70 1.11 8.26 -25.36
N LEU A 71 2.13 8.83 -24.70
CA LEU A 71 2.34 8.68 -23.26
C LEU A 71 1.12 9.13 -22.45
N LYS A 72 0.54 10.28 -22.79
CA LYS A 72 -0.67 10.77 -22.12
C LYS A 72 -1.80 9.76 -22.24
N LYS A 73 -2.01 9.18 -23.42
CA LYS A 73 -3.02 8.14 -23.62
C LYS A 73 -2.71 6.93 -22.72
N GLU A 74 -1.49 6.42 -22.75
CA GLU A 74 -1.06 5.25 -21.96
C GLU A 74 -1.29 5.46 -20.46
N LEU A 75 -0.80 6.57 -19.88
CA LEU A 75 -0.98 6.87 -18.46
C LEU A 75 -2.46 6.99 -18.07
N HIS A 76 -3.27 7.65 -18.90
CA HIS A 76 -4.69 7.84 -18.59
C HIS A 76 -5.53 6.57 -18.80
N THR A 77 -5.09 5.63 -19.64
CA THR A 77 -5.77 4.33 -19.84
C THR A 77 -5.33 3.25 -18.85
N HIS A 78 -4.18 3.42 -18.20
CA HIS A 78 -3.71 2.46 -17.21
C HIS A 78 -4.65 2.43 -15.99
N PRO A 79 -5.15 1.27 -15.54
CA PRO A 79 -6.19 1.19 -14.51
C PRO A 79 -5.87 1.97 -13.23
N GLN A 80 -4.71 1.72 -12.62
CA GLN A 80 -4.34 2.34 -11.33
C GLN A 80 -3.83 3.78 -11.50
N VAL A 81 -2.87 3.99 -12.42
CA VAL A 81 -2.29 5.31 -12.71
C VAL A 81 -3.34 6.32 -13.19
N GLY A 82 -4.17 5.94 -14.18
CA GLY A 82 -5.23 6.79 -14.71
C GLY A 82 -6.27 7.14 -13.65
N PHE A 83 -6.62 6.17 -12.80
CA PHE A 83 -7.51 6.37 -11.67
C PHE A 83 -6.97 7.44 -10.69
N LEU A 84 -5.72 7.32 -10.24
CA LEU A 84 -5.14 8.28 -9.29
C LEU A 84 -4.89 9.66 -9.90
N ILE A 85 -4.51 9.75 -11.18
CA ILE A 85 -4.42 11.04 -11.89
C ILE A 85 -5.77 11.77 -11.88
N GLY A 86 -6.87 11.02 -12.04
CA GLY A 86 -8.24 11.54 -12.00
C GLY A 86 -8.67 12.04 -10.62
N ARG A 87 -8.34 11.30 -9.54
CA ARG A 87 -8.79 11.63 -8.17
C ARG A 87 -8.05 12.77 -7.49
N SER A 88 -6.87 13.16 -7.97
CA SER A 88 -6.22 14.41 -7.51
C SER A 88 -7.09 15.67 -7.70
N ASN A 89 -8.08 15.65 -8.62
CA ASN A 89 -9.04 16.75 -8.77
C ASN A 89 -10.26 16.63 -7.83
N VAL A 90 -10.53 15.44 -7.30
CA VAL A 90 -11.76 15.13 -6.56
C VAL A 90 -11.57 15.39 -5.07
N GLU A 91 -10.37 15.17 -4.51
CA GLU A 91 -10.12 15.57 -3.12
C GLU A 91 -10.18 17.10 -2.91
N VAL A 92 -10.05 17.89 -3.99
CA VAL A 92 -10.29 19.34 -3.99
C VAL A 92 -11.80 19.68 -3.97
N HIS A 93 -12.65 18.73 -4.32
CA HIS A 93 -14.10 18.87 -4.45
C HIS A 93 -14.84 17.76 -3.69
N ALA A 94 -14.77 17.77 -2.35
CA ALA A 94 -15.72 17.20 -1.38
C ALA A 94 -16.21 15.73 -1.50
N ASP A 95 -15.81 14.93 -2.48
CA ASP A 95 -16.14 13.51 -2.57
C ASP A 95 -14.99 12.69 -1.95
N GLY A 96 -14.97 12.77 -0.61
CA GLY A 96 -13.89 12.31 0.25
C GLY A 96 -13.71 10.79 0.29
N VAL A 97 -12.46 10.39 0.52
CA VAL A 97 -12.07 9.04 0.92
C VAL A 97 -13.03 8.54 2.01
N LYS A 98 -13.69 7.41 1.76
CA LYS A 98 -14.61 6.81 2.73
C LYS A 98 -13.85 5.75 3.53
N VAL A 99 -13.82 5.90 4.84
CA VAL A 99 -13.38 4.83 5.76
C VAL A 99 -14.46 3.77 5.75
N TRP A 100 -14.24 2.63 5.09
CA TRP A 100 -15.32 1.65 4.90
C TRP A 100 -15.45 0.64 6.04
N GLN A 101 -14.40 0.32 6.80
CA GLN A 101 -14.57 -0.57 7.97
C GLN A 101 -13.36 -0.55 8.90
N ARG A 102 -13.63 -0.28 10.19
CA ARG A 102 -12.78 -0.75 11.29
C ARG A 102 -13.25 -2.17 11.60
N TYR A 103 -12.44 -3.18 11.35
CA TYR A 103 -12.77 -4.54 11.79
C TYR A 103 -11.88 -4.92 12.97
N ASN A 104 -12.53 -5.44 13.99
CA ASN A 104 -11.91 -5.99 15.18
C ASN A 104 -11.48 -7.42 14.87
N LEU A 105 -10.20 -7.64 14.56
CA LEU A 105 -9.64 -8.98 14.49
C LEU A 105 -9.36 -9.46 15.91
N SER A 106 -10.14 -10.41 16.39
CA SER A 106 -9.78 -11.20 17.55
C SER A 106 -8.68 -12.19 17.17
N ILE A 107 -7.42 -11.80 17.37
CA ILE A 107 -6.28 -12.70 17.26
C ILE A 107 -6.25 -13.52 18.55
N GLY A 108 -6.70 -14.78 18.47
CA GLY A 108 -6.45 -15.75 19.50
C GLY A 108 -5.01 -16.23 19.39
N ASP A 109 -4.24 -16.13 20.48
CA ASP A 109 -2.93 -16.79 20.57
C ASP A 109 -3.11 -18.26 20.20
N SER A 110 -2.72 -18.62 18.99
CA SER A 110 -2.63 -20.01 18.58
C SER A 110 -1.51 -20.57 19.44
N ILE A 111 -1.86 -21.38 20.44
CA ILE A 111 -0.89 -22.14 21.22
C ILE A 111 0.02 -22.77 20.19
N SER A 112 1.30 -22.43 20.25
CA SER A 112 2.34 -23.08 19.48
C SER A 112 2.18 -24.58 19.76
N GLY A 113 1.57 -25.29 18.82
CA GLY A 113 1.63 -26.73 18.77
C GLY A 113 3.10 -27.04 18.60
N ALA A 114 3.78 -27.25 19.72
CA ALA A 114 5.04 -27.95 19.73
C ALA A 114 4.73 -29.26 19.02
N TRP A 115 5.22 -29.39 17.80
CA TRP A 115 5.34 -30.68 17.14
C TRP A 115 6.36 -31.45 17.98
N THR A 116 5.89 -32.11 19.04
CA THR A 116 6.66 -33.17 19.68
C THR A 116 6.71 -34.29 18.65
N HIS A 117 7.83 -34.33 17.93
CA HIS A 117 8.29 -35.54 17.25
C HIS A 117 8.43 -36.62 18.32
N ASP A 118 7.41 -37.46 18.49
CA ASP A 118 7.60 -38.76 19.11
C ASP A 118 8.20 -39.67 18.04
N ALA A 119 9.53 -39.58 17.93
CA ALA A 119 10.33 -40.63 17.33
C ALA A 119 10.38 -41.80 18.33
N GLU A 120 9.63 -42.84 17.99
CA GLU A 120 9.88 -44.28 18.19
C GLU A 120 10.55 -44.75 19.49
N LEU A 121 9.91 -45.71 20.16
CA LEU A 121 10.53 -47.03 20.38
C LEU A 121 9.49 -48.08 20.85
N PHE A 122 9.65 -49.26 20.26
CA PHE A 122 8.85 -50.48 20.39
C PHE A 122 9.10 -51.23 21.72
N GLU A 123 8.05 -51.94 22.18
CA GLU A 123 7.99 -53.10 23.12
C GLU A 123 8.58 -52.90 24.55
N ASP A 124 7.97 -53.35 25.66
CA ASP A 124 7.37 -54.65 25.95
C ASP A 124 6.49 -54.58 27.24
N GLN A 125 5.75 -55.66 27.50
CA GLN A 125 4.68 -55.88 28.48
C GLN A 125 5.10 -55.75 29.95
N SER A 126 4.25 -55.13 30.78
CA SER A 126 3.49 -55.78 31.87
C SER A 126 2.94 -54.80 32.92
N GLU A 127 1.81 -55.23 33.51
CA GLU A 127 1.23 -54.83 34.81
C GLU A 127 0.40 -53.54 34.95
N MET A 128 -0.85 -53.79 35.34
CA MET A 128 -1.91 -52.88 35.78
C MET A 128 -1.45 -51.91 36.87
N CYS A 129 -1.80 -50.62 36.75
CA CYS A 129 -2.42 -49.85 37.85
C CYS A 129 -2.86 -48.42 37.46
N ARG A 130 -4.16 -48.15 37.68
CA ARG A 130 -4.87 -46.86 37.93
C ARG A 130 -5.34 -46.02 36.72
N PRO A 131 -6.60 -45.51 36.77
CA PRO A 131 -7.13 -44.57 35.77
C PRO A 131 -6.56 -43.15 36.01
N PRO A 132 -6.49 -42.30 34.97
CA PRO A 132 -5.71 -41.07 35.02
C PRO A 132 -6.43 -40.00 35.87
N ARG A 133 -5.78 -39.54 36.94
CA ARG A 133 -6.10 -38.25 37.57
C ARG A 133 -5.08 -37.22 37.15
N PHE A 134 -5.23 -36.67 35.94
CA PHE A 134 -4.69 -35.36 35.60
C PHE A 134 -5.59 -34.76 34.50
N GLN A 135 -6.58 -33.97 34.91
CA GLN A 135 -7.13 -32.96 34.03
C GLN A 135 -6.09 -31.83 33.97
N PRO A 136 -5.60 -31.43 32.79
CA PRO A 136 -4.84 -30.19 32.69
C PRO A 136 -5.83 -29.05 32.96
N ARG A 137 -5.77 -28.45 34.15
CA ARG A 137 -6.41 -27.16 34.41
C ARG A 137 -5.58 -26.07 33.73
N PHE A 138 -5.62 -26.02 32.41
CA PHE A 138 -5.21 -24.84 31.65
C PHE A 138 -6.46 -24.04 31.29
N GLN A 139 -6.99 -23.27 32.24
CA GLN A 139 -7.64 -22.02 31.88
C GLN A 139 -6.53 -21.00 31.62
N ARG A 140 -5.83 -21.15 30.48
CA ARG A 140 -5.18 -19.98 29.87
C ARG A 140 -6.32 -19.23 29.21
N SER A 141 -6.77 -18.15 29.84
CA SER A 141 -7.48 -17.09 29.13
C SER A 141 -6.60 -16.74 27.94
N ALA A 142 -6.97 -17.20 26.75
CA ALA A 142 -6.38 -16.70 25.53
C ALA A 142 -6.62 -15.19 25.61
N LYS A 143 -5.55 -14.39 25.65
CA LYS A 143 -5.70 -12.95 25.49
C LYS A 143 -6.13 -12.78 24.06
N THR A 144 -7.44 -12.64 23.85
CA THR A 144 -7.97 -12.20 22.57
C THR A 144 -7.44 -10.78 22.36
N GLN A 145 -6.37 -10.64 21.59
CA GLN A 145 -5.94 -9.32 21.16
C GLN A 145 -6.93 -8.90 20.08
N VAL A 146 -7.73 -7.89 20.38
CA VAL A 146 -8.57 -7.24 19.38
C VAL A 146 -7.67 -6.25 18.64
N ALA A 147 -7.17 -6.63 17.47
CA ALA A 147 -6.50 -5.70 16.57
C ALA A 147 -7.56 -4.97 15.76
N THR A 148 -7.65 -3.65 15.92
CA THR A 148 -8.44 -2.79 15.04
C THR A 148 -7.68 -2.68 13.73
N VAL A 149 -8.21 -3.22 12.64
CA VAL A 149 -7.65 -2.98 11.31
C VAL A 149 -8.54 -1.97 10.60
N VAL A 150 -7.91 -0.89 10.13
CA VAL A 150 -8.55 0.16 9.33
C VAL A 150 -8.21 -0.13 7.87
N ASP A 151 -9.19 -0.53 7.06
CA ASP A 151 -8.98 -0.66 5.62
C ASP A 151 -9.51 0.59 4.91
N TRP A 152 -8.60 1.51 4.61
CA TRP A 152 -8.89 2.70 3.83
C TRP A 152 -9.09 2.33 2.38
N GLN A 153 -10.16 2.83 1.74
CA GLN A 153 -10.46 2.57 0.34
C GLN A 153 -10.93 3.85 -0.35
N PHE A 154 -10.61 4.00 -1.64
CA PHE A 154 -11.23 5.06 -2.44
C PHE A 154 -12.69 4.70 -2.76
N GLU A 155 -13.57 5.69 -2.80
CA GLU A 155 -14.96 5.47 -3.21
C GLU A 155 -15.01 4.90 -4.65
N GLY A 156 -15.62 3.72 -4.77
CA GLY A 156 -15.74 2.98 -6.03
C GLY A 156 -14.57 2.03 -6.34
N HIS A 157 -13.62 1.82 -5.42
CA HIS A 157 -12.51 0.89 -5.59
C HIS A 157 -12.37 -0.03 -4.38
N GLN A 158 -12.24 -1.35 -4.61
CA GLN A 158 -12.18 -2.35 -3.53
C GLN A 158 -10.76 -2.61 -3.00
N SER A 159 -9.77 -1.82 -3.44
CA SER A 159 -8.38 -2.06 -3.07
C SER A 159 -8.03 -1.21 -1.87
N ASN A 160 -7.21 -1.76 -0.97
CA ASN A 160 -6.55 -0.99 0.07
C ASN A 160 -5.87 0.23 -0.55
N LEU A 161 -6.13 1.40 0.04
CA LEU A 161 -5.75 2.70 -0.49
C LEU A 161 -4.23 2.84 -0.57
N ILE A 162 -3.51 2.48 0.49
CA ILE A 162 -2.05 2.51 0.50
C ILE A 162 -1.49 1.56 -0.56
N GLY A 163 -2.04 0.35 -0.65
CA GLY A 163 -1.68 -0.64 -1.68
C GLY A 163 -1.87 -0.10 -3.10
N LEU A 164 -3.02 0.52 -3.39
CA LEU A 164 -3.30 1.12 -4.69
C LEU A 164 -2.31 2.26 -5.01
N CYS A 165 -2.03 3.13 -4.03
CA CYS A 165 -1.06 4.20 -4.17
C CYS A 165 0.35 3.67 -4.45
N HIS A 166 0.76 2.60 -3.76
CA HIS A 166 2.04 1.94 -3.96
C HIS A 166 2.16 1.35 -5.37
N ASP A 167 1.17 0.56 -5.80
CA ASP A 167 1.18 -0.09 -7.11
C ASP A 167 1.19 0.93 -8.25
N ALA A 168 0.35 1.96 -8.15
CA ALA A 168 0.31 3.03 -9.14
C ALA A 168 1.63 3.83 -9.20
N LEU A 169 2.31 4.03 -8.07
CA LEU A 169 3.62 4.68 -8.05
C LEU A 169 4.69 3.83 -8.72
N ASN A 170 4.70 2.51 -8.49
CA ASN A 170 5.60 1.60 -9.18
C ASN A 170 5.38 1.61 -10.69
N GLU A 171 4.13 1.59 -11.14
CA GLU A 171 3.83 1.68 -12.57
C GLU A 171 4.21 3.04 -13.15
N MET A 172 3.98 4.14 -12.42
CA MET A 172 4.45 5.45 -12.83
C MET A 172 5.99 5.47 -12.99
N GLU A 173 6.73 4.84 -12.09
CA GLU A 173 8.19 4.70 -12.22
C GLU A 173 8.61 3.87 -13.45
N ASN A 174 7.84 2.84 -13.82
CA ASN A 174 8.07 2.09 -15.05
C ASN A 174 7.93 3.00 -16.28
N PHE A 175 6.85 3.81 -16.35
CA PHE A 175 6.68 4.80 -17.41
C PHE A 175 7.80 5.83 -17.45
N ILE A 176 8.29 6.28 -16.29
CA ILE A 176 9.43 7.20 -16.20
C ILE A 176 10.68 6.56 -16.81
N ARG A 177 11.02 5.32 -16.43
CA ARG A 177 12.21 4.62 -16.94
C ARG A 177 12.16 4.41 -18.45
N GLN A 178 10.97 4.14 -19.00
CA GLN A 178 10.78 3.96 -20.44
C GLN A 178 10.88 5.27 -21.23
N ASN A 179 10.59 6.42 -20.60
CA ASN A 179 10.44 7.71 -21.28
C ASN A 179 11.56 8.70 -21.04
N ILE A 180 12.26 8.61 -19.91
CA ILE A 180 13.43 9.43 -19.61
C ILE A 180 14.68 8.64 -20.00
N SER A 181 15.33 9.06 -21.08
CA SER A 181 16.70 8.62 -21.35
C SER A 181 17.63 9.38 -20.40
N VAL A 182 18.22 8.68 -19.42
CA VAL A 182 19.39 9.20 -18.72
C VAL A 182 20.54 9.02 -19.71
N ALA A 183 20.97 10.11 -20.35
CA ALA A 183 22.19 10.06 -21.13
C ALA A 183 23.35 9.67 -20.18
N PRO A 184 24.23 8.74 -20.56
CA PRO A 184 25.41 8.40 -19.77
C PRO A 184 26.35 9.60 -19.61
#